data_AF-A0A9W8HR79-F1
#
_entry.id   AF-A0A9W8HR79-F1
#
_cell.length_a   1.000
_cell.length_b   1.000
_cell.length_c   1.000
_cell.angle_alpha   90.00
_cell.angle_beta   90.00
_cell.angle_gamma   90.00
#
_symmetry.space_group_name_H-M   'P 1'
#
loop_
_entity.id
_entity.type
_entity.pdbx_description
1 polymer ?
#
loop_
_entity_poly.entity_id
_entity_poly.type
_entity_poly.pdbx_seq_one_letter_code
_entity_poly.pdbx_strand_id
1 'polypeptide(L)'
;MKPKTEGGDSAVFDELLQYYDSKIDMLRLARNSLETAKPAITPPASPGGNDSEPRSRALLALELYQEMINELMMGVVFETHYEAKQSAAVCVLCNTQCQLDVCGGGNDNGGSSNSQSAGSQNSADAFECPSCQRSYPAARFAAHMDKCMGLSSRRAATRR
;
A
#
# COMPACT_ATOMS: atom_id res chain seq x y z
N MET A 1 41.09 24.76 -38.33
CA MET A 1 40.51 23.56 -37.68
C MET A 1 39.03 23.54 -37.99
N LYS A 2 38.52 22.45 -38.59
CA LYS A 2 37.12 22.29 -38.97
C LYS A 2 36.28 21.94 -37.74
N PRO A 3 35.13 22.59 -37.47
CA PRO A 3 34.19 22.06 -36.50
C PRO A 3 33.46 20.86 -37.11
N LYS A 4 33.48 19.76 -36.37
CA LYS A 4 32.85 18.47 -36.69
C LYS A 4 31.86 18.25 -35.56
N THR A 5 30.55 18.38 -35.81
CA THR A 5 29.42 17.75 -35.07
C THR A 5 28.10 18.42 -35.46
N GLU A 6 27.49 18.04 -36.58
CA GLU A 6 26.09 18.38 -36.91
C GLU A 6 25.22 17.13 -37.17
N GLY A 7 25.75 15.93 -36.90
CA GLY A 7 25.07 14.66 -37.24
C GLY A 7 24.29 13.99 -36.10
N GLY A 8 24.41 14.45 -34.86
CA GLY A 8 23.81 13.79 -33.68
C GLY A 8 22.34 14.13 -33.49
N ASP A 9 21.98 15.42 -33.55
CA ASP A 9 20.62 15.88 -33.28
C ASP A 9 19.64 15.50 -34.39
N SER A 10 20.11 15.43 -35.65
CA SER A 10 19.32 14.94 -36.78
C SER A 10 18.94 13.48 -36.61
N ALA A 11 19.85 12.63 -36.11
CA ALA A 11 19.59 11.20 -35.93
C ALA A 11 18.57 10.95 -34.81
N VAL A 12 18.66 11.70 -33.71
CA VAL A 12 17.69 11.62 -32.60
C VAL A 12 16.31 12.10 -33.06
N PHE A 13 16.27 13.15 -33.88
CA PHE A 13 15.02 13.67 -34.44
C PHE A 13 14.38 12.66 -35.41
N ASP A 14 15.17 12.02 -36.27
CA ASP A 14 14.70 10.99 -37.21
C ASP A 14 14.16 9.75 -36.48
N GLU A 15 14.81 9.34 -35.38
CA GLU A 15 14.34 8.25 -34.51
C GLU A 15 13.00 8.61 -33.85
N LEU A 16 12.86 9.85 -33.37
CA LEU A 16 11.61 10.33 -32.80
C LEU A 16 10.48 10.33 -33.85
N LEU A 17 10.76 10.78 -35.08
CA LEU A 17 9.80 10.75 -36.18
C LEU A 17 9.34 9.33 -36.48
N GLN A 18 10.28 8.39 -36.61
CA GLN A 18 9.96 6.97 -36.83
C GLN A 18 9.10 6.39 -35.70
N TYR A 19 9.37 6.77 -34.45
CA TYR A 19 8.54 6.36 -33.31
C TYR A 19 7.11 6.89 -33.42
N TYR A 20 6.93 8.17 -33.78
CA TYR A 20 5.60 8.75 -33.95
C TYR A 20 4.86 8.17 -35.16
N ASP A 21 5.53 7.95 -36.28
CA ASP A 21 4.93 7.35 -37.48
C ASP A 21 4.44 5.92 -37.19
N SER A 22 5.27 5.11 -36.52
CA SER A 22 4.89 3.76 -36.05
C SER A 22 3.67 3.80 -35.13
N LYS A 23 3.61 4.77 -34.21
CA LYS A 23 2.49 4.94 -33.29
C LYS A 23 1.22 5.39 -34.01
N ILE A 24 1.34 6.27 -35.01
CA ILE A 24 0.22 6.69 -35.86
C ILE A 24 -0.32 5.50 -36.65
N ASP A 25 0.56 4.65 -37.19
CA ASP A 25 0.16 3.46 -37.94
C ASP A 25 -0.52 2.42 -37.04
N MET A 26 -0.03 2.22 -35.82
CA MET A 26 -0.71 1.39 -34.82
C MET A 26 -2.12 1.91 -34.52
N LEU A 27 -2.29 3.22 -34.35
CA LEU A 27 -3.60 3.82 -34.10
C LEU A 27 -4.53 3.70 -35.32
N ARG A 28 -4.00 3.81 -36.54
CA ARG A 28 -4.76 3.58 -37.78
C ARG A 28 -5.22 2.13 -37.89
N LEU A 29 -4.36 1.16 -37.58
CA LEU A 29 -4.71 -0.26 -37.55
C LEU A 29 -5.79 -0.57 -36.50
N ALA A 30 -5.62 -0.03 -35.29
CA ALA A 30 -6.61 -0.16 -34.22
C ALA A 30 -7.96 0.48 -34.59
N ARG A 31 -7.96 1.63 -35.26
CA ARG A 31 -9.19 2.23 -35.80
C ARG A 31 -9.84 1.32 -36.83
N ASN A 32 -9.07 0.76 -37.76
CA ASN A 32 -9.61 -0.11 -38.81
C ASN A 32 -10.21 -1.39 -38.24
N SER A 33 -9.58 -2.00 -37.23
CA SER A 33 -10.14 -3.16 -36.54
C SER A 33 -11.40 -2.83 -35.74
N LEU A 34 -11.50 -1.62 -35.19
CA LEU A 34 -12.73 -1.14 -34.55
C LEU A 34 -13.84 -0.86 -35.57
N GLU A 35 -13.53 -0.28 -36.74
CA GLU A 35 -14.51 -0.06 -37.81
C GLU A 35 -15.02 -1.37 -38.43
N THR A 36 -14.18 -2.42 -38.50
CA THR A 36 -14.65 -3.76 -38.89
C THR A 36 -15.46 -4.45 -37.79
N ALA A 37 -15.23 -4.13 -36.51
CA ALA A 37 -16.02 -4.64 -35.38
C ALA A 37 -17.32 -3.85 -35.13
N LYS A 38 -17.39 -2.59 -35.56
CA LYS A 38 -18.55 -1.69 -35.48
C LYS A 38 -19.88 -2.30 -35.95
N PRO A 39 -19.98 -3.04 -37.07
CA PRO A 39 -21.24 -3.68 -37.47
C PRO A 39 -21.73 -4.78 -36.51
N ALA A 40 -20.90 -5.28 -35.60
CA ALA A 40 -21.33 -6.20 -34.54
C ALA A 40 -21.84 -5.45 -33.28
N ILE A 41 -21.55 -4.16 -33.17
CA ILE A 41 -21.80 -3.34 -31.97
C ILE A 41 -23.02 -2.43 -32.18
N THR A 42 -23.23 -1.88 -33.38
CA THR A 42 -24.41 -1.06 -33.70
C THR A 42 -25.34 -1.79 -34.67
N PRO A 43 -26.63 -2.02 -34.33
CA PRO A 43 -27.61 -2.42 -35.34
C PRO A 43 -27.75 -1.31 -36.41
N PRO A 44 -28.15 -1.66 -37.65
CA PRO A 44 -28.34 -0.66 -38.70
C PRO A 44 -29.41 0.35 -38.26
N ALA A 45 -29.08 1.64 -38.30
CA ALA A 45 -30.00 2.73 -38.04
C ALA A 45 -31.23 2.59 -38.98
N SER A 46 -32.38 2.27 -38.40
CA SER A 46 -33.65 2.26 -39.13
C SER A 46 -34.14 3.70 -39.27
N PRO A 47 -34.42 4.19 -40.49
CA PRO A 47 -35.02 5.50 -40.68
C PRO A 47 -36.55 5.37 -40.46
N GLY A 48 -36.99 5.57 -39.22
CA GLY A 48 -38.42 5.55 -38.90
C GLY A 48 -38.64 5.38 -37.41
N GLY A 49 -39.25 6.40 -36.78
CA GLY A 49 -39.22 6.60 -35.34
C GLY A 49 -40.14 5.70 -34.52
N ASN A 50 -39.61 5.29 -33.37
CA ASN A 50 -40.28 5.06 -32.09
C ASN A 50 -39.22 4.56 -31.08
N ASP A 51 -39.15 5.24 -29.93
CA ASP A 51 -38.12 5.10 -28.90
C ASP A 51 -38.09 3.69 -28.29
N SER A 52 -37.31 2.77 -28.86
CA SER A 52 -36.83 1.54 -28.22
C SER A 52 -35.85 0.83 -29.16
N GLU A 53 -34.79 1.53 -29.55
CA GLU A 53 -33.67 0.88 -30.25
C GLU A 53 -33.10 -0.20 -29.31
N PRO A 54 -33.08 -1.48 -29.71
CA PRO A 54 -32.60 -2.55 -28.84
C PRO A 54 -31.09 -2.36 -28.69
N ARG A 55 -30.66 -1.66 -27.63
CA ARG A 55 -29.27 -1.68 -27.16
C ARG A 55 -28.84 -3.14 -27.21
N SER A 56 -27.83 -3.44 -28.05
CA SER A 56 -27.36 -4.80 -28.26
C SER A 56 -27.15 -5.45 -26.90
N ARG A 57 -27.69 -6.65 -26.68
CA ARG A 57 -27.55 -7.37 -25.39
C ARG A 57 -26.07 -7.50 -24.98
N ALA A 58 -25.17 -7.56 -25.95
CA ALA A 58 -23.74 -7.56 -25.75
C ALA A 58 -23.20 -6.25 -25.17
N LEU A 59 -23.73 -5.09 -25.60
CA LEU A 59 -23.35 -3.79 -25.06
C LEU A 59 -23.81 -3.60 -23.62
N LEU A 60 -25.03 -4.02 -23.31
CA LEU A 60 -25.54 -3.98 -21.93
C LEU A 60 -24.75 -4.91 -21.01
N ALA A 61 -24.41 -6.12 -21.49
CA ALA A 61 -23.58 -7.04 -20.74
C ALA A 61 -22.16 -6.48 -20.49
N LEU A 62 -21.59 -5.76 -21.46
CA LEU A 62 -20.29 -5.12 -21.32
C LEU A 62 -20.34 -3.95 -20.32
N GLU A 63 -21.38 -3.11 -20.37
CA GLU A 63 -21.57 -1.99 -19.46
C GLU A 63 -21.69 -2.48 -18.01
N LEU A 64 -22.51 -3.51 -17.77
CA LEU A 64 -22.64 -4.17 -16.47
C LEU A 64 -21.30 -4.77 -16.00
N TYR A 65 -20.57 -5.43 -16.91
CA TYR A 65 -19.26 -6.00 -16.59
C TYR A 65 -18.23 -4.92 -16.23
N GLN A 66 -18.23 -3.80 -16.93
CA GLN A 66 -17.36 -2.66 -16.64
C GLN A 66 -17.67 -2.05 -15.28
N GLU A 67 -18.95 -1.88 -14.94
CA GLU A 67 -19.36 -1.34 -13.64
C GLU A 67 -18.92 -2.27 -12.50
N MET A 68 -19.13 -3.59 -12.64
CA MET A 68 -18.66 -4.58 -11.67
C MET A 68 -17.13 -4.57 -11.49
N ILE A 69 -16.37 -4.49 -12.60
CA ILE A 69 -14.91 -4.42 -12.51
C ILE A 69 -14.46 -3.14 -11.84
N ASN A 70 -15.09 -2.01 -12.13
CA ASN A 70 -14.71 -0.74 -11.53
C ASN A 70 -14.91 -0.76 -10.02
N GLU A 71 -16.01 -1.35 -9.53
CA GLU A 71 -16.25 -1.51 -8.10
C GLU A 71 -15.16 -2.39 -7.43
N LEU A 72 -14.81 -3.51 -8.04
CA LEU A 72 -13.76 -4.41 -7.54
C LEU A 72 -12.37 -3.76 -7.59
N MET A 73 -12.04 -3.08 -8.68
CA MET A 73 -10.76 -2.38 -8.86
C MET A 73 -10.59 -1.29 -7.82
N MET A 74 -11.64 -0.50 -7.59
CA MET A 74 -11.61 0.58 -6.61
C MET A 74 -11.39 0.05 -5.19
N GLY A 75 -11.95 -1.12 -4.85
CA GLY A 75 -11.66 -1.82 -3.60
C GLY A 75 -10.17 -2.12 -3.43
N VAL A 76 -9.52 -2.70 -4.45
CA VAL A 76 -8.08 -3.01 -4.41
C VAL A 76 -7.22 -1.74 -4.34
N VAL A 77 -7.58 -0.70 -5.08
CA VAL A 77 -6.86 0.58 -5.05
C VAL A 77 -6.94 1.23 -3.67
N PHE A 78 -8.12 1.24 -3.04
CA PHE A 78 -8.26 1.81 -1.70
C PHE A 78 -7.50 1.01 -0.64
N GLU A 79 -7.54 -0.32 -0.71
CA GLU A 79 -6.81 -1.18 0.22
C GLU A 79 -5.30 -0.94 0.12
N THR A 80 -4.74 -1.02 -1.09
CA THR A 80 -3.30 -0.81 -1.32
C THR A 80 -2.85 0.60 -0.94
N HIS A 81 -3.68 1.62 -1.20
CA HIS A 81 -3.39 2.99 -0.80
C HIS A 81 -3.51 3.19 0.72
N TYR A 82 -4.46 2.51 1.36
CA TYR A 82 -4.60 2.50 2.83
C TYR A 82 -3.36 1.86 3.47
N GLU A 83 -2.94 0.68 3.02
CA GLU A 83 -1.73 0.00 3.47
C GLU A 83 -0.47 0.84 3.20
N ALA A 84 -0.35 1.49 2.05
CA ALA A 84 0.77 2.38 1.74
C ALA A 84 0.82 3.60 2.68
N LYS A 85 -0.33 4.19 3.02
CA LYS A 85 -0.41 5.30 3.97
C LYS A 85 -0.14 4.86 5.40
N GLN A 86 -0.68 3.70 5.80
CA GLN A 86 -0.49 3.16 7.13
C GLN A 86 0.97 2.74 7.34
N SER A 87 1.56 2.09 6.35
CA SER A 87 2.99 1.79 6.38
C SER A 87 3.81 3.06 6.43
N ALA A 88 3.52 4.15 5.72
CA ALA A 88 4.26 5.40 5.83
C ALA A 88 4.04 6.19 7.14
N ALA A 89 3.01 5.89 7.93
CA ALA A 89 2.66 6.64 9.13
C ALA A 89 3.54 6.25 10.33
N VAL A 90 3.99 7.25 11.08
CA VAL A 90 4.69 7.06 12.37
C VAL A 90 3.65 7.09 13.48
N CYS A 91 3.65 6.06 14.34
CA CYS A 91 2.73 5.99 15.46
C CYS A 91 3.07 7.01 16.55
N VAL A 92 2.07 7.74 17.03
CA VAL A 92 2.25 8.80 18.04
C VAL A 92 2.61 8.23 19.43
N LEU A 93 2.30 6.96 19.69
CA LEU A 93 2.53 6.31 20.99
C LEU A 93 3.93 5.71 21.12
N CYS A 94 4.41 5.04 20.08
CA CYS A 94 5.71 4.34 20.09
C CYS A 94 6.76 5.00 19.19
N ASN A 95 6.41 6.07 18.48
CA ASN A 95 7.27 6.82 17.56
C ASN A 95 8.01 5.95 16.53
N THR A 96 7.41 4.82 16.16
CA THR A 96 7.92 3.84 15.20
C THR A 96 6.84 3.49 14.17
N GLN A 97 7.26 2.89 13.06
CA GLN A 97 6.41 2.48 11.95
C GLN A 97 5.72 1.14 12.29
N CYS A 98 4.77 1.18 13.23
CA CYS A 98 4.09 -0.03 13.68
C CYS A 98 2.95 -0.41 12.72
N GLN A 99 3.01 -1.61 12.15
CA GLN A 99 1.97 -2.17 11.28
C GLN A 99 0.90 -2.96 12.06
N LEU A 100 0.85 -2.83 13.40
CA LEU A 100 -0.07 -3.61 14.23
C LEU A 100 -1.22 -2.75 14.77
N ASP A 101 -2.43 -3.24 14.51
CA ASP A 101 -3.68 -2.85 15.20
C ASP A 101 -3.69 -3.20 16.70
N VAL A 102 -2.68 -3.90 17.22
CA VAL A 102 -2.58 -4.23 18.64
C VAL A 102 -1.12 -4.24 19.05
N CYS A 103 -0.73 -3.37 19.98
CA CYS A 103 0.46 -3.62 20.77
C CYS A 103 0.34 -5.00 21.45
N GLY A 104 0.99 -6.03 20.89
CA GLY A 104 1.12 -7.36 21.50
C GLY A 104 0.73 -8.51 20.57
N GLY A 105 1.69 -9.00 19.79
CA GLY A 105 1.55 -10.23 19.02
C GLY A 105 2.73 -10.40 18.08
N GLY A 106 3.81 -10.98 18.59
CA GLY A 106 5.03 -11.24 17.83
C GLY A 106 4.74 -12.10 16.60
N ASN A 107 4.94 -11.50 15.43
CA ASN A 107 5.24 -12.21 14.20
C ASN A 107 6.50 -11.56 13.64
N ASP A 108 7.63 -12.11 14.05
CA ASP A 108 8.94 -11.81 13.50
C ASP A 108 9.03 -12.42 12.09
N ASN A 109 8.48 -11.73 11.09
CA ASN A 109 8.73 -12.08 9.69
C ASN A 109 9.68 -11.06 9.05
N GLY A 110 10.98 -11.36 9.20
CA GLY A 110 12.01 -11.18 8.17
C GLY A 110 12.13 -9.82 7.48
N GLY A 111 12.89 -8.91 8.09
CA GLY A 111 13.34 -7.67 7.46
C GLY A 111 14.45 -7.01 8.24
N SER A 112 15.56 -7.73 8.48
CA SER A 112 16.73 -7.19 9.18
C SER A 112 17.35 -6.00 8.44
N SER A 113 17.23 -4.82 9.03
CA SER A 113 18.25 -3.78 8.92
C SER A 113 18.45 -3.11 10.27
N ASN A 114 19.34 -3.75 11.03
CA ASN A 114 20.24 -3.11 11.99
C ASN A 114 19.60 -2.26 13.10
N SER A 115 19.10 -2.93 14.14
CA SER A 115 19.12 -2.38 15.49
C SER A 115 19.63 -3.46 16.44
N GLN A 116 20.81 -3.22 16.98
CA GLN A 116 21.38 -3.97 18.07
C GLN A 116 20.39 -3.94 19.24
N SER A 117 19.81 -5.07 19.60
CA SER A 117 19.57 -5.36 21.01
C SER A 117 19.76 -6.85 21.25
N ALA A 118 20.81 -7.13 22.02
CA ALA A 118 20.99 -8.24 22.93
C ALA A 118 19.93 -9.35 22.83
N GLY A 119 20.39 -10.53 22.44
CA GLY A 119 19.58 -11.74 22.58
C GLY A 119 19.22 -12.03 24.02
N SER A 120 18.12 -12.73 24.22
CA SER A 120 18.03 -13.83 25.18
C SER A 120 16.69 -14.50 24.99
N GLN A 121 16.71 -15.66 24.33
CA GLN A 121 15.61 -16.60 24.44
C GLN A 121 15.50 -17.04 25.90
N ASN A 122 14.29 -16.97 26.45
CA ASN A 122 13.87 -17.72 27.64
C ASN A 122 14.79 -17.63 28.87
N SER A 123 15.28 -16.43 29.18
CA SER A 123 15.74 -16.11 30.53
C SER A 123 14.82 -15.03 31.06
N ALA A 124 14.21 -15.25 32.22
CA ALA A 124 13.54 -14.17 32.92
C ALA A 124 14.58 -13.07 33.19
N ASP A 125 14.65 -12.05 32.32
CA ASP A 125 15.63 -10.99 32.39
C ASP A 125 15.58 -10.41 33.81
N ALA A 126 16.65 -10.66 34.57
CA ALA A 126 16.73 -10.32 35.97
C ALA A 126 17.40 -8.95 36.06
N PHE A 127 16.65 -7.95 36.50
CA PHE A 127 17.11 -6.58 36.65
C PHE A 127 17.59 -6.34 38.08
N GLU A 128 18.72 -5.67 38.22
CA GLU A 128 19.28 -5.28 39.53
C GLU A 128 18.67 -3.94 39.99
N CYS A 129 18.19 -3.90 41.24
CA CYS A 129 17.67 -2.66 41.82
C CYS A 129 18.82 -1.74 42.27
N PRO A 130 18.94 -0.49 41.78
CA PRO A 130 20.00 0.43 42.20
C PRO A 130 19.96 0.80 43.69
N SER A 131 18.79 0.69 44.33
CA SER A 131 18.61 1.08 45.73
C SER A 131 18.93 -0.03 46.73
N CYS A 132 18.87 -1.30 46.34
CA CYS A 132 19.13 -2.43 47.24
C CYS A 132 20.10 -3.49 46.67
N GLN A 133 20.60 -3.29 45.45
CA GLN A 133 21.57 -4.11 44.72
C GLN A 133 21.20 -5.60 44.65
N ARG A 134 19.90 -5.88 44.59
CA ARG A 134 19.36 -7.24 44.44
C ARG A 134 18.76 -7.40 43.06
N SER A 135 19.02 -8.56 42.44
CA SER A 135 18.45 -8.95 41.15
C SER A 135 17.04 -9.52 41.30
N TYR A 136 16.10 -9.03 40.50
CA TYR A 136 14.72 -9.53 40.45
C TYR A 136 14.31 -9.79 39.00
N PRO A 137 13.50 -10.83 38.73
CA PRO A 137 12.97 -11.07 37.39
C PRO A 137 12.06 -9.93 36.93
N ALA A 138 12.06 -9.64 35.62
CA ALA A 138 11.27 -8.61 34.95
C ALA A 138 9.84 -8.44 35.51
N ALA A 139 9.13 -9.56 35.66
CA ALA A 139 7.74 -9.59 36.11
C ALA A 139 7.51 -9.08 37.55
N ARG A 140 8.54 -9.10 38.41
CA ARG A 140 8.42 -8.67 39.83
C ARG A 140 9.22 -7.40 40.16
N PHE A 141 9.95 -6.85 39.19
CA PHE A 141 10.75 -5.65 39.39
C PHE A 141 9.88 -4.44 39.76
N ALA A 142 8.73 -4.24 39.08
CA ALA A 142 7.79 -3.15 39.38
C ALA A 142 7.24 -3.22 40.82
N ALA A 143 6.73 -4.38 41.24
CA ALA A 143 6.22 -4.59 42.61
C ALA A 143 7.32 -4.44 43.69
N HIS A 144 8.57 -4.79 43.35
CA HIS A 144 9.71 -4.52 44.21
C HIS A 144 9.98 -3.01 44.32
N MET A 145 10.00 -2.26 43.20
CA MET A 145 10.22 -0.81 43.21
C MET A 145 9.18 -0.07 44.05
N ASP A 146 7.91 -0.46 43.96
CA ASP A 146 6.83 0.14 44.76
C ASP A 146 7.05 0.01 46.28
N LYS A 147 7.67 -1.08 46.70
CA LYS A 147 7.98 -1.36 48.11
C LYS A 147 9.34 -0.79 48.52
N CYS A 148 10.35 -0.87 47.65
CA CYS A 148 11.72 -0.42 47.90
C CYS A 148 11.83 1.12 47.91
N MET A 149 11.08 1.79 47.05
CA MET A 149 10.99 3.26 47.01
C MET A 149 9.85 3.81 47.88
N GLY A 150 9.12 2.94 48.60
CA GLY A 150 8.07 3.35 49.55
C GLY A 150 6.81 3.94 48.91
N LEU A 151 6.60 3.75 47.60
CA LEU A 151 5.46 4.30 46.84
C LEU A 151 4.12 3.66 47.24
N SER A 152 4.13 2.42 47.73
CA SER A 152 2.92 1.70 48.16
C SER A 152 2.48 1.95 49.61
N SER A 153 3.19 2.76 50.41
CA SER A 153 2.96 2.83 51.86
C SER A 153 2.00 3.94 52.35
N ARG A 154 1.22 4.60 51.48
CA ARG A 154 0.30 5.69 51.91
C ARG A 154 -1.19 5.45 51.68
N ARG A 155 -1.65 4.20 51.51
CA ARG A 155 -3.09 3.86 51.45
C ARG A 155 -3.50 2.69 52.33
N ALA A 156 -3.00 2.66 53.57
CA ALA A 156 -3.65 1.91 54.64
C ALA A 156 -4.19 2.91 55.68
N ALA A 157 -5.22 3.66 55.29
CA ALA A 157 -6.07 4.34 56.25
C ALA A 157 -6.94 3.27 56.94
N THR A 158 -6.65 3.06 58.22
CA THR A 158 -7.49 2.46 59.28
C THR A 158 -8.93 2.14 58.85
N ARG A 159 -9.26 0.85 58.73
CA ARG A 159 -10.62 0.36 59.02
C ARG A 159 -10.64 0.02 60.51
N ARG A 160 -11.17 0.93 61.31
CA ARG A 160 -11.77 0.66 62.62
C ARG A 160 -13.27 0.61 62.44
#